data_AF-A0A2V5ILX2-F1
#
_entry.id   AF-A0A2V5ILX2-F1
#
_cell.length_a   1.000
_cell.length_b   1.000
_cell.length_c   1.000
_cell.angle_alpha   90.00
_cell.angle_beta   90.00
_cell.angle_gamma   90.00
#
_symmetry.space_group_name_H-M   'P 1'
#
loop_
_entity.id
_entity.type
_entity.pdbx_description
1 polymer ?
#
loop_
_entity_poly.entity_id
_entity_poly.type
_entity_poly.pdbx_seq_one_letter_code
_entity_poly.pdbx_strand_id
1 'polypeptide(L)'
;MWKLMLGQSIYKLALCFTLYFAGDRIFGLDAHNSHDDRVLLDTIIFNTFVWMQIFNELNCRRLDNRLNIFQGILQNAWFLVINVLMVGGQILIIFVGGEAFGVTRLSAAQWGYCLGFAVVCIPWAAVLKFVPDRC
;
A
#
# COMPACT_ATOMS: atom_id res chain seq x y z
N MET A 1 21.42 -2.61 5.01
CA MET A 1 20.41 -1.51 4.96
C MET A 1 19.96 -1.17 3.54
N TRP A 2 20.87 -0.93 2.59
CA TRP A 2 20.52 -0.62 1.20
C TRP A 2 19.66 -1.67 0.50
N LYS A 3 19.89 -2.98 0.72
CA LYS A 3 19.09 -4.08 0.13
C LYS A 3 17.61 -4.05 0.52
N LEU A 4 17.30 -3.61 1.74
CA LEU A 4 15.92 -3.48 2.21
C LEU A 4 15.23 -2.29 1.53
N MET A 5 15.91 -1.14 1.43
CA MET A 5 15.35 0.01 0.72
C MET A 5 15.16 -0.28 -0.77
N LEU A 6 16.15 -0.93 -1.40
CA LEU A 6 16.08 -1.31 -2.81
C LEU A 6 15.01 -2.38 -3.04
N GLY A 7 14.96 -3.44 -2.22
CA GLY A 7 13.99 -4.52 -2.33
C GLY A 7 12.55 -4.08 -2.07
N GLN A 8 12.30 -3.17 -1.13
CA GLN A 8 10.99 -2.57 -0.91
C GLN A 8 10.58 -1.65 -2.07
N SER A 9 11.51 -0.88 -2.62
CA SER A 9 11.23 0.02 -3.74
C SER A 9 10.96 -0.75 -5.04
N ILE A 10 11.70 -1.83 -5.29
CA ILE A 10 11.45 -2.75 -6.41
C ILE A 10 10.08 -3.42 -6.26
N TYR A 11 9.71 -3.86 -5.06
CA TYR A 11 8.37 -4.44 -4.81
C TYR A 11 7.25 -3.44 -5.08
N LYS A 12 7.37 -2.22 -4.57
CA LYS A 12 6.42 -1.12 -4.82
C LYS A 12 6.25 -0.89 -6.32
N LEU A 13 7.36 -0.77 -7.04
CA LEU A 13 7.37 -0.53 -8.48
C LEU A 13 6.73 -1.70 -9.23
N ALA A 14 7.13 -2.94 -8.90
CA ALA A 14 6.62 -4.15 -9.55
C ALA A 14 5.12 -4.32 -9.31
N LEU A 15 4.62 -4.08 -8.09
CA LEU A 15 3.20 -4.18 -7.79
C LEU A 15 2.41 -3.08 -8.51
N CYS A 16 2.89 -1.83 -8.50
CA CYS A 16 2.25 -0.75 -9.26
C CYS A 16 2.19 -1.06 -10.75
N PHE A 17 3.28 -1.56 -11.36
CA PHE A 17 3.26 -1.98 -12.76
C PHE A 17 2.33 -3.16 -13.01
N THR A 18 2.29 -4.14 -12.11
CA THR A 18 1.38 -5.28 -12.22
C THR A 18 -0.07 -4.83 -12.16
N LEU A 19 -0.43 -3.94 -11.24
CA LEU A 19 -1.79 -3.40 -11.16
C LEU A 19 -2.11 -2.48 -12.35
N TYR A 20 -1.14 -1.72 -12.87
CA TYR A 20 -1.35 -0.86 -14.02
C TYR A 20 -1.60 -1.65 -15.32
N PHE A 21 -0.82 -2.70 -15.57
CA PHE A 21 -0.92 -3.49 -16.81
C PHE A 21 -1.89 -4.66 -16.72
N ALA A 22 -1.99 -5.30 -15.55
CA ALA A 22 -2.83 -6.48 -15.34
C ALA A 22 -4.08 -6.19 -14.51
N GLY A 23 -4.23 -5.02 -13.91
CA GLY A 23 -5.40 -4.70 -13.08
C GLY A 23 -6.72 -4.71 -13.85
N ASP A 24 -6.72 -4.28 -15.10
CA ASP A 24 -7.85 -4.41 -16.04
C ASP A 24 -8.36 -5.87 -16.10
N ARG A 25 -7.45 -6.84 -16.29
CA ARG A 25 -7.79 -8.28 -16.30
C ARG A 25 -8.10 -8.87 -14.92
N ILE A 26 -7.43 -8.40 -13.87
CA ILE A 26 -7.59 -8.93 -12.50
C ILE A 26 -8.95 -8.54 -11.91
N PHE A 27 -9.41 -7.32 -12.21
CA PHE A 27 -10.70 -6.82 -11.73
C PHE A 27 -11.83 -7.01 -12.75
N GLY A 28 -11.53 -7.49 -13.96
CA GLY A 28 -12.50 -7.69 -15.03
C GLY A 28 -13.14 -6.39 -15.50
N LEU A 29 -12.34 -5.32 -15.53
CA LEU A 29 -12.76 -3.96 -15.88
C LEU A 29 -12.31 -3.66 -17.30
N ASP A 30 -13.17 -3.05 -18.12
CA ASP A 30 -12.81 -2.64 -19.48
C ASP A 30 -12.25 -1.21 -19.46
N ALA A 31 -11.12 -0.99 -18.79
CA ALA A 31 -10.51 0.33 -18.62
C ALA A 31 -10.04 0.96 -19.95
N HIS A 32 -10.03 0.19 -21.04
CA HIS A 32 -9.76 0.68 -22.39
C HIS A 32 -10.97 1.34 -23.06
N ASN A 33 -12.20 0.89 -22.75
CA ASN A 33 -13.43 1.35 -23.40
C ASN A 33 -14.28 2.25 -22.50
N SER A 34 -14.16 2.11 -21.18
CA SER A 34 -14.97 2.84 -20.20
C SER A 34 -14.11 3.82 -19.41
N HIS A 35 -14.43 5.11 -19.49
CA HIS A 35 -13.74 6.14 -18.72
C HIS A 35 -13.90 5.91 -17.20
N ASP A 36 -15.08 5.48 -16.76
CA ASP A 36 -15.36 5.23 -15.34
C ASP A 36 -14.52 4.07 -14.78
N ASP A 37 -14.34 3.00 -15.57
CA ASP A 37 -13.50 1.86 -15.19
C ASP A 37 -12.02 2.22 -15.11
N ARG A 38 -11.56 3.15 -15.97
CA ARG A 38 -10.21 3.69 -15.90
C ARG A 38 -9.98 4.46 -14.60
N VAL A 39 -10.90 5.35 -14.24
CA VAL A 39 -10.83 6.12 -13.00
C VAL A 39 -10.89 5.19 -11.77
N LEU A 40 -11.72 4.15 -11.82
CA LEU A 40 -11.79 3.12 -10.79
C LEU A 40 -10.44 2.40 -10.62
N LEU A 41 -9.81 1.98 -11.72
CA LEU A 41 -8.52 1.31 -11.70
C LEU A 41 -7.42 2.22 -11.14
N ASP A 42 -7.36 3.47 -11.59
CA ASP A 42 -6.39 4.46 -11.10
C ASP A 42 -6.60 4.71 -9.59
N THR A 43 -7.85 4.73 -9.12
CA THR A 43 -8.16 4.82 -7.68
C THR A 43 -7.69 3.58 -6.91
N ILE A 44 -7.88 2.37 -7.44
CA ILE A 44 -7.41 1.12 -6.83
C ILE A 44 -5.88 1.11 -6.72
N ILE A 45 -5.18 1.54 -7.77
CA ILE A 45 -3.72 1.65 -7.79
C ILE A 45 -3.26 2.65 -6.73
N PHE A 46 -3.85 3.86 -6.72
CA PHE A 46 -3.54 4.89 -5.74
C PHE A 46 -3.78 4.39 -4.30
N ASN A 47 -4.93 3.77 -4.04
CA ASN A 47 -5.25 3.23 -2.73
C ASN A 47 -4.25 2.19 -2.26
N THR A 48 -3.94 1.23 -3.14
CA THR A 48 -2.97 0.16 -2.82
C THR A 48 -1.57 0.74 -2.57
N PHE A 49 -1.17 1.76 -3.32
CA PHE A 49 0.12 2.44 -3.16
C PHE A 49 0.23 3.15 -1.80
N VAL A 50 -0.80 3.91 -1.39
CA VAL A 50 -0.81 4.61 -0.10
C VAL A 50 -0.78 3.60 1.06
N TRP A 51 -1.58 2.54 1.00
CA TRP A 51 -1.54 1.47 2.00
C TRP A 51 -0.16 0.82 2.10
N MET A 52 0.50 0.59 0.96
CA MET A 52 1.86 0.06 0.96
C MET A 52 2.86 1.02 1.60
N GLN A 53 2.68 2.33 1.41
CA GLN A 53 3.54 3.33 2.05
C GLN A 53 3.38 3.32 3.58
N ILE A 54 2.14 3.21 4.07
CA ILE A 54 1.83 3.08 5.50
C ILE A 54 2.45 1.79 6.08
N PHE A 55 2.29 0.65 5.41
CA PHE A 55 2.92 -0.60 5.85
C PHE A 55 4.45 -0.56 5.80
N ASN A 56 5.02 0.10 4.80
CA ASN A 56 6.47 0.27 4.72
C ASN A 56 7.00 1.16 5.85
N GLU A 57 6.31 2.23 6.20
CA GLU A 57 6.65 3.08 7.35
C GLU A 57 6.67 2.28 8.67
N LEU A 58 5.65 1.44 8.87
CA LEU A 58 5.57 0.51 10.01
C LEU A 58 6.75 -0.48 10.02
N ASN A 59 7.11 -1.03 8.86
CA ASN A 59 8.25 -1.95 8.71
C ASN A 59 9.61 -1.26 8.95
N CYS A 60 9.78 -0.02 8.50
CA CYS A 60 10.99 0.76 8.70
C CYS A 60 11.15 1.20 10.17
N ARG A 61 10.05 1.39 10.92
CA ARG A 61 10.09 1.73 12.35
C ARG A 61 10.61 0.58 13.24
N ARG A 62 10.40 -0.68 12.86
CA ARG A 62 10.96 -1.84 13.59
C ARG A 62 11.73 -2.79 12.68
N LEU A 63 13.04 -2.62 12.70
CA LEU A 63 14.02 -3.57 12.18
C LEU A 63 14.42 -4.63 13.23
N ASP A 64 13.57 -4.91 14.23
CA ASP A 64 13.90 -5.81 15.34
C ASP A 64 13.13 -7.13 15.23
N ASN A 65 13.81 -8.24 15.52
CA ASN A 65 13.45 -9.63 15.22
C ASN A 65 12.37 -10.21 16.18
N ARG A 66 11.53 -9.35 16.76
CA ARG A 66 10.60 -9.68 17.85
C ARG A 66 9.16 -9.43 17.41
N LEU A 67 8.33 -10.48 17.41
CA LEU A 67 6.93 -10.53 16.95
C LEU A 67 5.92 -9.65 17.71
N ASN A 68 6.33 -8.80 18.65
CA ASN A 68 5.44 -7.92 19.41
C ASN A 68 5.26 -6.56 18.73
N ILE A 69 4.55 -6.51 17.61
CA ILE A 69 4.33 -5.28 16.82
C ILE A 69 3.61 -4.18 17.64
N PHE A 70 2.81 -4.56 18.64
CA PHE A 70 2.00 -3.62 19.44
C PHE A 70 2.70 -3.00 20.66
N GLN A 71 3.83 -3.56 21.12
CA GLN A 71 4.43 -3.14 22.38
C GLN A 71 5.29 -1.90 22.17
N GLY A 72 4.79 -0.69 22.47
CA GLY A 72 5.53 0.58 22.33
C GLY A 72 5.16 1.41 21.09
N ILE A 73 4.18 0.99 20.28
CA ILE A 73 3.60 1.84 19.22
C ILE A 73 3.06 3.13 19.83
N LEU A 74 2.34 3.02 20.96
CA LEU A 74 1.72 4.12 21.70
C LEU A 74 2.71 4.99 22.49
N GLN A 75 3.96 4.55 22.68
CA GLN A 75 4.95 5.36 23.40
C GLN A 75 5.47 6.55 22.59
N ASN A 76 5.41 6.49 21.26
CA ASN A 76 5.81 7.60 20.40
C ASN A 76 4.56 8.23 19.77
N ALA A 77 4.02 9.23 20.46
CA ALA A 77 2.81 9.93 20.05
C ALA A 77 2.91 10.54 18.65
N TRP A 78 4.10 11.02 18.25
CA TRP A 78 4.30 11.61 16.91
C TRP A 78 4.11 10.60 15.78
N PHE A 79 4.61 9.38 15.95
CA PHE A 79 4.37 8.32 14.96
C PHE A 79 2.88 7.97 14.88
N LEU A 80 2.21 7.88 16.02
CA LEU A 80 0.78 7.57 16.05
C LEU A 80 -0.03 8.67 15.36
N VAL A 81 0.28 9.94 15.61
CA VAL A 81 -0.37 11.09 14.99
C VAL A 81 -0.20 11.07 13.47
N ILE A 82 1.02 10.88 12.97
CA ILE A 82 1.30 10.84 11.53
C ILE A 82 0.58 9.66 10.86
N ASN A 83 0.62 8.48 11.50
CA ASN A 83 -0.05 7.29 10.97
C ASN A 83 -1.57 7.45 10.92
N VAL A 84 -2.18 7.99 11.98
CA VAL A 84 -3.61 8.32 12.02
C VAL A 84 -3.97 9.39 10.98
N LEU A 85 -3.13 10.40 10.80
CA LEU A 85 -3.34 11.44 9.78
C LEU A 85 -3.28 10.84 8.36
N MET A 86 -2.34 9.94 8.08
CA MET A 86 -2.26 9.27 6.78
C MET A 86 -3.45 8.35 6.53
N VAL A 87 -3.85 7.51 7.49
CA VAL A 87 -5.02 6.64 7.36
C VAL A 87 -6.30 7.47 7.22
N GLY A 88 -6.47 8.50 8.06
CA GLY A 88 -7.63 9.40 8.02
C GLY A 88 -7.69 10.19 6.72
N GLY A 89 -6.56 10.73 6.26
CA GLY A 89 -6.44 11.41 4.98
C GLY A 89 -6.78 10.49 3.80
N GLN A 90 -6.32 9.24 3.84
CA GLN A 90 -6.63 8.26 2.80
C GLN A 90 -8.12 7.94 2.72
N ILE A 91 -8.77 7.74 3.87
CA ILE A 91 -10.22 7.55 3.93
C ILE A 91 -10.93 8.80 3.38
N LEU A 92 -10.50 10.00 3.79
CA LEU A 92 -11.09 11.25 3.31
C LEU A 92 -10.95 11.41 1.79
N ILE A 93 -9.79 11.09 1.21
CA ILE A 93 -9.57 11.18 -0.24
C ILE A 93 -10.49 10.21 -0.99
N ILE A 94 -10.70 8.98 -0.51
CA ILE A 94 -11.57 8.03 -1.21
C ILE A 94 -13.06 8.38 -1.07
N PHE A 95 -13.48 8.91 0.08
CA PHE A 95 -14.90 9.23 0.30
C PHE A 95 -15.30 10.63 -0.20
N VAL A 96 -14.38 11.60 -0.15
CA VAL A 96 -14.61 13.04 -0.41
C VAL A 96 -13.82 13.56 -1.61
N GLY A 97 -12.71 12.92 -1.99
CA GLY A 97 -11.79 13.42 -3.02
C GLY A 97 -12.40 13.54 -4.42
N GLY A 98 -13.33 12.66 -4.78
CA GLY A 98 -14.15 12.77 -6.00
C GLY A 98 -13.38 13.22 -7.25
N GLU A 99 -13.96 14.16 -8.00
CA GLU A 99 -13.34 14.76 -9.20
C GLU A 99 -12.02 15.50 -8.91
N ALA A 100 -11.85 16.12 -7.73
CA ALA A 100 -10.69 16.95 -7.42
C ALA A 100 -9.37 16.14 -7.40
N PHE A 101 -9.46 14.85 -7.07
CA PHE A 101 -8.34 13.91 -7.09
C PHE A 101 -8.47 12.85 -8.19
N GLY A 102 -9.50 12.95 -9.04
CA GLY A 102 -9.79 11.94 -10.06
C GLY A 102 -9.99 10.54 -9.47
N VAL A 103 -10.69 10.46 -8.33
CA VAL A 103 -10.92 9.19 -7.61
C VAL A 103 -12.39 8.90 -7.45
N THR A 104 -12.75 7.63 -7.61
CA THR A 104 -14.13 7.15 -7.44
C THR A 104 -14.28 6.42 -6.10
N ARG A 105 -15.52 6.35 -5.62
CA ARG A 105 -15.81 5.62 -4.37
C ARG A 105 -15.60 4.13 -4.59
N LEU A 106 -14.61 3.54 -3.92
CA LEU A 106 -14.41 2.10 -3.93
C LEU A 106 -15.48 1.38 -3.12
N SER A 107 -15.92 0.24 -3.63
CA SER A 107 -16.72 -0.73 -2.86
C SER A 107 -15.88 -1.38 -1.76
N ALA A 108 -16.54 -1.87 -0.70
CA ALA A 108 -15.89 -2.58 0.39
C ALA A 108 -15.07 -3.80 -0.08
N ALA A 109 -15.52 -4.48 -1.14
CA ALA A 109 -14.78 -5.59 -1.74
C ALA A 109 -13.46 -5.12 -2.40
N GLN A 110 -13.48 -4.03 -3.15
CA GLN A 110 -12.29 -3.43 -3.78
C GLN A 110 -11.29 -2.93 -2.74
N TRP A 111 -11.80 -2.33 -1.66
CA TRP A 111 -11.02 -2.02 -0.48
C TRP A 111 -10.30 -3.24 0.10
N GLY A 112 -11.01 -4.37 0.22
CA GLY A 112 -10.45 -5.65 0.65
C GLY A 112 -9.32 -6.15 -0.26
N TYR A 113 -9.49 -6.07 -1.58
CA TYR A 113 -8.44 -6.45 -2.54
C TYR A 113 -7.22 -5.53 -2.41
N CYS A 114 -7.40 -4.22 -2.34
CA CYS A 114 -6.31 -3.25 -2.13
C CYS A 114 -5.53 -3.55 -0.84
N LEU A 115 -6.24 -3.76 0.26
CA LEU A 115 -5.62 -4.11 1.54
C LEU A 115 -4.89 -5.46 1.44
N GLY A 116 -5.49 -6.45 0.78
CA GLY A 116 -4.90 -7.77 0.57
C GLY A 116 -3.55 -7.69 -0.13
N PHE A 117 -3.47 -6.99 -1.27
CA PHE A 117 -2.21 -6.79 -1.99
C PHE A 117 -1.19 -5.98 -1.18
N ALA A 118 -1.65 -4.97 -0.44
CA ALA A 118 -0.77 -4.16 0.40
C ALA A 118 -0.20 -4.92 1.60
N VAL A 119 -0.98 -5.83 2.21
CA VAL A 119 -0.54 -6.67 3.34
C VAL A 119 0.55 -7.65 2.91
N VAL A 120 0.55 -8.15 1.66
CA VAL A 120 1.61 -9.02 1.11
C VAL A 120 2.98 -8.32 1.09
N CYS A 121 3.02 -6.99 1.16
CA CYS A 121 4.27 -6.23 1.33
C CYS A 121 4.98 -6.55 2.66
N ILE A 122 4.23 -6.91 3.71
CA ILE A 122 4.76 -7.22 5.04
C ILE A 122 5.57 -8.53 5.05
N PRO A 123 5.06 -9.70 4.61
CA PRO A 123 5.85 -10.91 4.51
C PRO A 123 6.99 -10.76 3.49
N TRP A 124 6.81 -10.01 2.40
CA TRP A 124 7.91 -9.72 1.47
C TRP A 124 9.07 -8.98 2.14
N ALA A 125 8.76 -7.98 2.99
CA ALA A 125 9.75 -7.29 3.80
C ALA A 125 10.46 -8.23 4.78
N ALA A 126 9.74 -9.19 5.37
CA ALA A 126 10.33 -10.20 6.24
C ALA A 126 11.25 -11.15 5.46
N VAL A 127 10.85 -11.64 4.28
CA VAL A 127 11.69 -12.49 3.42
C VAL A 127 13.00 -11.79 3.06
N LEU A 128 12.94 -10.51 2.67
CA LEU A 128 14.14 -9.72 2.38
C LEU A 128 15.08 -9.56 3.59
N LYS A 129 14.57 -9.63 4.83
CA LYS A 129 15.39 -9.64 6.04
C LYS A 129 16.07 -10.98 6.30
N PHE A 130 15.51 -12.09 5.80
CA PHE A 130 16.09 -13.44 5.95
C PHE A 130 17.16 -13.76 4.90
N VAL A 131 17.27 -12.99 3.82
CA VAL A 131 18.34 -13.17 2.82
C VAL A 131 19.66 -12.68 3.43
N PRO A 132 20.65 -13.56 3.66
CA PRO A 132 21.91 -13.18 4.29
C PRO A 132 22.77 -12.31 3.36
N ASP A 133 23.33 -11.23 3.92
CA ASP A 133 24.39 -10.45 3.30
C ASP A 133 25.69 -11.27 3.35
N ARG A 134 25.92 -12.12 2.36
CA ARG A 134 27.28 -12.59 2.07
C ARG A 134 27.95 -11.61 1.10
N CYS A 135 29.19 -11.29 1.47
CA CYS A 135 30.17 -10.37 0.88
C CYS A 135 30.10 -8.94 1.39
#